data_AF-A0A8K0KUV2-F1
#
_entry.id   AF-A0A8K0KUV2-F1
#
_cell.length_a   1.000
_cell.length_b   1.000
_cell.length_c   1.000
_cell.angle_alpha   90.00
_cell.angle_beta   90.00
_cell.angle_gamma   90.00
#
_symmetry.space_group_name_H-M   'P 1'
#
loop_
_entity.id
_entity.type
_entity.pdbx_description
1 polymer ?
#
loop_
_entity_poly.entity_id
_entity_poly.type
_entity_poly.pdbx_seq_one_letter_code
_entity_poly.pdbx_strand_id
1 'polypeptide(L)'
;MSAAATNHQQEVLYLLDRPTEPFFVPKGDRRAVFDVPNNDFLTERFRPVADDLETRFGEETVKVPVRNITFPDLSFPLQLPRNANFSLFLPYHRAMATRLIEIFMGTIVN
;
A
#
# COMPACT_ATOMS: atom_id res chain seq x y z
N MET A 1 -2.55 -16.74 -26.61
CA MET A 1 -1.82 -15.79 -25.76
C MET A 1 -2.20 -16.09 -24.32
N SER A 2 -1.36 -16.82 -23.58
CA SER A 2 -1.62 -17.19 -22.19
C SER A 2 -1.33 -15.98 -21.32
N ALA A 3 -2.33 -15.50 -20.58
CA ALA A 3 -2.12 -14.55 -19.50
C ALA A 3 -1.16 -15.21 -18.50
N ALA A 4 0.05 -14.65 -18.37
CA ALA A 4 1.00 -15.11 -17.36
C ALA A 4 0.27 -15.11 -16.00
N ALA A 5 0.26 -16.25 -15.32
CA ALA A 5 -0.42 -16.40 -14.05
C ALA A 5 0.02 -15.27 -13.10
N THR A 6 -0.95 -14.51 -12.59
CA THR A 6 -0.71 -13.41 -11.67
C THR A 6 0.02 -13.95 -10.44
N ASN A 7 1.29 -13.56 -10.26
CA ASN A 7 2.09 -13.97 -9.12
C ASN A 7 1.87 -12.98 -7.98
N HIS A 8 0.78 -13.17 -7.24
CA HIS A 8 0.40 -12.32 -6.11
C HIS A 8 1.50 -12.22 -5.05
N GLN A 9 2.31 -13.27 -4.86
CA GLN A 9 3.45 -13.22 -3.95
C GLN A 9 4.46 -12.17 -4.40
N GLN A 10 4.75 -12.10 -5.70
CA GLN A 10 5.67 -11.10 -6.25
C GLN A 10 5.10 -9.68 -6.19
N GLU A 11 3.79 -9.53 -6.35
CA GLU A 11 3.11 -8.22 -6.25
C GLU A 11 3.26 -7.60 -4.85
N VAL A 12 3.14 -8.41 -3.80
CA VAL A 12 3.35 -7.96 -2.41
C VAL A 12 4.78 -7.48 -2.19
N LEU A 13 5.77 -8.09 -2.84
CA LEU A 13 7.17 -7.67 -2.70
C LEU A 13 7.42 -6.24 -3.21
N TYR A 14 6.62 -5.73 -4.15
CA TYR A 14 6.74 -4.34 -4.59
C TYR A 14 6.39 -3.32 -3.50
N LEU A 15 5.55 -3.69 -2.52
CA LEU A 15 5.25 -2.83 -1.37
C LEU A 15 6.45 -2.69 -0.41
N LEU A 16 7.44 -3.57 -0.52
CA LEU A 16 8.66 -3.55 0.28
C LEU A 16 9.80 -2.79 -0.41
N ASP A 17 9.67 -2.44 -1.69
CA ASP A 17 10.61 -1.60 -2.43
C ASP A 17 10.39 -0.11 -2.10
N ARG A 18 11.45 0.58 -1.64
CA ARG A 18 11.44 2.01 -1.29
C ARG A 18 10.22 2.39 -0.43
N PRO A 19 10.16 1.92 0.83
CA PRO A 19 8.96 1.98 1.67
C PRO A 19 8.50 3.41 2.01
N THR A 20 9.39 4.40 1.90
CA THR A 20 9.08 5.81 2.14
C THR A 20 8.47 6.49 0.91
N GLU A 21 8.59 5.93 -0.28
CA GLU A 21 7.93 6.45 -1.48
C GLU A 21 6.46 6.02 -1.53
N PRO A 22 5.56 6.85 -2.09
CA PRO A 22 4.17 6.46 -2.30
C PRO A 22 4.04 5.23 -3.22
N PHE A 23 2.98 4.44 -3.02
CA PHE A 23 2.76 3.19 -3.77
C PHE A 23 2.51 3.42 -5.28
N PHE A 24 2.04 4.60 -5.67
CA PHE A 24 1.77 4.95 -7.07
C PHE A 24 3.06 5.30 -7.87
N VAL A 25 4.21 5.33 -7.21
CA VAL A 25 5.53 5.46 -7.87
C VAL A 25 5.96 4.07 -8.36
N PRO A 26 6.50 3.93 -9.60
CA PRO A 26 6.94 2.64 -10.14
C PRO A 26 7.93 1.90 -9.23
N LYS A 27 7.70 0.60 -9.01
CA LYS A 27 8.45 -0.27 -8.08
C LYS A 27 9.25 -1.37 -8.80
N GLY A 28 10.42 -1.68 -8.24
CA GLY A 28 11.37 -2.68 -8.74
C GLY A 28 11.85 -2.43 -10.18
N ASP A 29 12.64 -3.37 -10.69
CA ASP A 29 13.27 -3.25 -12.02
C ASP A 29 12.25 -3.27 -13.17
N ARG A 30 11.09 -3.89 -12.92
CA ARG A 30 9.98 -3.99 -13.90
C ARG A 30 9.05 -2.77 -13.88
N ARG A 31 9.38 -1.75 -13.10
CA ARG A 31 8.61 -0.49 -13.00
C ARG A 31 7.12 -0.75 -12.76
N ALA A 32 6.81 -1.62 -11.79
CA ALA A 32 5.43 -1.99 -11.50
C ALA A 32 4.67 -0.85 -10.84
N VAL A 33 3.44 -0.58 -11.28
CA VAL A 33 2.57 0.48 -10.75
C VAL A 33 1.27 -0.15 -10.29
N PHE A 34 0.85 0.16 -9.07
CA PHE A 34 -0.44 -0.27 -8.55
C PHE A 34 -1.57 0.54 -9.17
N ASP A 35 -2.46 -0.14 -9.85
CA ASP A 35 -3.65 0.42 -10.48
C ASP A 35 -4.81 0.37 -9.47
N VAL A 36 -5.13 1.53 -8.87
CA VAL A 36 -6.11 1.65 -7.79
C VAL A 36 -7.45 2.18 -8.31
N PRO A 37 -8.58 1.59 -7.88
CA PRO A 37 -9.89 1.87 -8.48
C PRO A 37 -10.53 3.18 -8.00
N ASN A 38 -10.02 3.81 -6.93
CA ASN A 38 -10.62 4.99 -6.32
C ASN A 38 -9.54 5.88 -5.67
N ASN A 39 -9.77 7.19 -5.68
CA ASN A 39 -8.98 8.23 -5.02
C ASN A 39 -8.92 8.09 -3.49
N ASP A 40 -9.76 7.25 -2.88
CA ASP A 40 -9.70 6.95 -1.44
C ASP A 40 -8.41 6.23 -1.01
N PHE A 41 -7.72 5.55 -1.95
CA PHE A 41 -6.39 5.00 -1.70
C PHE A 41 -5.30 6.08 -1.65
N LEU A 42 -5.57 7.27 -2.16
CA LEU A 42 -4.64 8.40 -2.13
C LEU A 42 -4.85 9.22 -0.85
N THR A 43 -3.73 9.57 -0.19
CA THR A 43 -3.78 10.57 0.89
C THR A 43 -4.32 11.89 0.33
N GLU A 44 -5.02 12.67 1.15
CA GLU A 44 -5.69 13.92 0.75
C GLU A 44 -4.81 14.85 -0.10
N ARG A 45 -3.52 15.01 0.24
CA ARG A 45 -2.56 15.84 -0.51
C ARG A 45 -2.30 15.41 -1.96
N PHE A 46 -2.57 14.16 -2.32
CA PHE A 46 -2.31 13.61 -3.66
C PHE A 46 -3.58 13.44 -4.50
N ARG A 47 -4.78 13.59 -3.91
CA ARG A 47 -6.04 13.54 -4.65
C ARG A 47 -6.12 14.58 -5.79
N PRO A 48 -5.64 15.83 -5.62
CA PRO A 48 -5.72 16.82 -6.70
C PRO A 48 -4.86 16.49 -7.93
N VAL A 49 -3.88 15.60 -7.79
CA VAL A 49 -2.95 15.22 -8.87
C VAL A 49 -3.17 13.80 -9.35
N ALA A 50 -4.25 13.14 -8.94
CA ALA A 50 -4.52 11.74 -9.27
C ALA A 50 -4.50 11.48 -10.79
N ASP A 51 -5.19 12.33 -11.55
CA ASP A 51 -5.28 12.23 -13.02
C ASP A 51 -3.92 12.45 -13.72
N ASP A 52 -3.03 13.24 -13.10
CA ASP A 52 -1.68 13.50 -13.59
C ASP A 52 -0.72 12.32 -13.35
N LEU A 53 -1.00 11.46 -12.36
CA LEU A 53 -0.10 10.35 -12.01
C LEU A 53 0.01 9.33 -13.13
N GLU A 54 -1.10 9.06 -13.82
CA GLU A 54 -1.11 8.15 -14.96
C GLU A 54 -0.26 8.70 -16.11
N THR A 55 -0.37 9.98 -16.41
CA THR A 55 0.45 10.63 -17.45
C THR A 55 1.94 10.59 -17.10
N ARG A 56 2.29 10.73 -15.82
CA ARG A 56 3.69 10.75 -15.36
C ARG A 56 4.35 9.37 -15.28
N PHE A 57 3.57 8.33 -15.00
CA PHE A 57 4.09 7.01 -14.69
C PHE A 57 3.51 5.89 -15.59
N GLY A 58 2.75 6.23 -16.63
CA GLY A 58 2.02 5.27 -17.46
C GLY A 58 2.87 4.56 -18.52
N GLU A 59 3.93 5.18 -19.04
CA GLU A 59 4.72 4.61 -20.12
C GLU A 59 5.62 3.45 -19.65
N GLU A 60 5.54 2.32 -20.35
CA GLU A 60 6.34 1.09 -20.14
C GLU A 60 6.30 0.54 -18.69
N THR A 61 5.10 0.43 -18.10
CA THR A 61 4.92 -0.11 -16.74
C THR A 61 4.11 -1.40 -16.69
N VAL A 62 4.44 -2.24 -15.71
CA VAL A 62 3.62 -3.41 -15.36
C VAL A 62 2.52 -2.96 -14.40
N LYS A 63 1.26 -3.04 -14.80
CA LYS A 63 0.13 -2.68 -13.95
C LYS A 63 -0.22 -3.82 -12.98
N VAL A 64 -0.32 -3.50 -11.70
CA VAL A 64 -0.73 -4.42 -10.62
C VAL A 64 -2.14 -4.01 -10.18
N PRO A 65 -3.19 -4.77 -10.55
CA PRO A 65 -4.56 -4.37 -10.25
C PRO A 65 -4.88 -4.49 -8.76
N VAL A 66 -5.39 -3.41 -8.17
CA VAL A 66 -5.86 -3.38 -6.78
C VAL A 66 -7.37 -3.52 -6.75
N ARG A 67 -7.88 -4.44 -5.92
CA ARG A 67 -9.32 -4.62 -5.74
C ARG A 67 -9.88 -3.53 -4.83
N ASN A 68 -11.08 -3.07 -5.13
CA ASN A 68 -11.80 -2.20 -4.20
C ASN A 68 -12.23 -3.03 -2.97
N ILE A 69 -12.07 -2.45 -1.78
CA ILE A 69 -12.42 -3.08 -0.51
C ILE A 69 -13.10 -2.07 0.41
N THR A 70 -13.84 -2.56 1.40
CA THR A 70 -14.20 -1.72 2.55
C THR A 70 -12.94 -1.50 3.39
N PHE A 71 -12.60 -0.24 3.64
CA PHE A 71 -11.41 0.08 4.43
C PHE A 71 -11.60 -0.38 5.89
N PRO A 72 -10.63 -1.13 6.45
CA PRO A 72 -10.62 -1.41 7.88
C PRO A 72 -10.35 -0.11 8.65
N ASP A 73 -10.77 -0.06 9.91
CA ASP A 73 -10.40 1.06 10.77
C ASP A 73 -8.90 1.03 11.08
N LEU A 74 -8.19 2.04 10.59
CA LEU A 74 -6.76 2.26 10.80
C LEU A 74 -6.48 3.38 11.81
N SER A 75 -7.50 3.94 12.47
CA SER A 75 -7.35 5.08 13.39
C SER A 75 -6.30 4.84 14.47
N PHE A 76 -6.25 3.63 15.04
CA PHE A 76 -5.28 3.24 16.07
C PHE A 76 -3.84 3.08 15.54
N PRO A 77 -3.55 2.24 14.53
CA PRO A 77 -2.18 2.11 14.01
C PRO A 77 -1.65 3.40 13.37
N LEU A 78 -2.52 4.28 12.85
CA LEU A 78 -2.13 5.57 12.27
C LEU A 78 -1.82 6.67 13.30
N GLN A 79 -1.93 6.38 14.60
CA GLN A 79 -1.47 7.31 15.62
C GLN A 79 0.05 7.48 15.66
N LEU A 80 0.81 6.52 15.10
CA LEU A 80 2.24 6.69 14.87
C LEU A 80 2.46 7.50 13.59
N PRO A 81 3.11 8.68 13.66
CA PRO A 81 3.41 9.46 12.46
C PRO A 81 4.27 8.69 11.47
N ARG A 82 4.05 8.89 10.17
CA ARG A 82 4.78 8.20 9.10
C ARG A 82 6.31 8.39 9.15
N ASN A 83 6.78 9.48 9.73
CA ASN A 83 8.20 9.83 9.89
C ASN A 83 8.76 9.53 11.29
N ALA A 84 7.98 8.92 12.18
CA ALA A 84 8.43 8.57 13.52
C ALA A 84 9.24 7.26 13.52
N ASN A 85 10.11 7.11 14.52
CA ASN A 85 10.79 5.84 14.78
C ASN A 85 9.79 4.80 15.32
N PHE A 86 10.00 3.53 14.96
CA PHE A 86 9.24 2.40 15.51
C PHE A 86 10.14 1.50 16.38
N SER A 87 9.61 0.97 17.49
CA SER A 87 10.34 0.07 18.37
C SER A 87 9.37 -0.90 19.05
N LEU A 88 9.65 -2.20 18.93
CA LEU A 88 8.90 -3.25 19.63
C LEU A 88 9.09 -3.21 21.15
N PHE A 89 10.05 -2.44 21.67
CA PHE A 89 10.23 -2.31 23.13
C PHE A 89 9.19 -1.38 23.76
N LEU A 90 8.60 -0.48 22.99
CA LEU A 90 7.55 0.42 23.48
C LEU A 90 6.19 -0.30 23.47
N PRO A 91 5.50 -0.42 24.63
CA PRO A 91 4.21 -1.12 24.71
C PRO A 91 3.17 -0.59 23.72
N TYR A 92 3.14 0.72 23.53
CA TYR A 92 2.21 1.37 22.62
C TYR A 92 2.44 0.97 21.15
N HIS A 93 3.70 0.87 20.75
CA HIS A 93 4.07 0.48 19.39
C HIS A 93 3.74 -0.98 19.11
N ARG A 94 3.92 -1.85 20.12
CA ARG A 94 3.48 -3.25 20.01
C ARG A 94 1.97 -3.35 19.81
N ALA A 95 1.18 -2.61 20.59
CA ALA A 95 -0.27 -2.62 20.43
C ALA A 95 -0.71 -2.19 19.02
N MET A 96 -0.13 -1.10 18.50
CA MET A 96 -0.39 -0.64 17.12
C MET A 96 0.00 -1.71 16.08
N ALA A 97 1.16 -2.35 16.23
CA ALA A 97 1.61 -3.41 15.34
C ALA A 97 0.71 -4.64 15.39
N THR A 98 0.32 -5.09 16.59
CA THR A 98 -0.62 -6.21 16.80
C THR A 98 -1.93 -5.94 16.07
N ARG A 99 -2.52 -4.75 16.24
CA ARG A 99 -3.76 -4.39 15.56
C ARG A 99 -3.64 -4.44 14.03
N LEU A 100 -2.55 -3.93 13.48
CA LEU A 100 -2.32 -3.96 12.04
C LEU A 100 -2.10 -5.39 11.52
N ILE A 101 -1.41 -6.24 12.28
CA ILE A 101 -1.22 -7.66 11.97
C ILE A 101 -2.56 -8.40 11.98
N GLU A 102 -3.42 -8.18 12.97
CA GLU A 102 -4.76 -8.78 13.02
C GLU A 102 -5.60 -8.43 11.78
N ILE A 103 -5.51 -7.17 11.31
CA ILE A 103 -6.16 -6.73 10.08
C ILE A 103 -5.62 -7.51 8.87
N PHE A 104 -4.30 -7.63 8.73
CA PHE A 104 -3.70 -8.37 7.61
C PHE A 104 -3.98 -9.88 7.65
N MET A 105 -4.07 -10.47 8.84
CA MET A 105 -4.38 -11.89 9.02
C MET A 105 -5.88 -12.18 8.93
N GLY A 106 -6.73 -11.16 8.93
CA GLY A 106 -8.19 -11.32 8.97
C GLY A 106 -8.71 -11.90 10.28
N THR A 107 -7.93 -11.85 11.36
CA THR A 107 -8.21 -12.52 12.64
C THR A 107 -8.94 -11.61 13.63
N ILE A 108 -9.93 -10.82 13.18
CA ILE A 108 -10.65 -9.87 14.05
C ILE A 108 -11.09 -10.57 15.34
N VAL A 109 -10.48 -10.17 16.48
CA VAL A 109 -10.96 -10.51 17.82
C VAL A 109 -12.13 -9.57 18.09
N ASN A 110 -13.34 -10.11 18.13
CA ASN A 110 -14.51 -9.42 18.67
C ASN A 110 -14.40 -9.31 20.19
#